data_AF-A0A3D5R1C4-F1
#
_entry.id   AF-A0A3D5R1C4-F1
#
_cell.length_a   1.000
_cell.length_b   1.000
_cell.length_c   1.000
_cell.angle_alpha   90.00
_cell.angle_beta   90.00
_cell.angle_gamma   90.00
#
_symmetry.space_group_name_H-M   'P 1'
#
loop_
_entity.id
_entity.type
_entity.pdbx_description
1 polymer ?
#
loop_
_entity_poly.entity_id
_entity_poly.type
_entity_poly.pdbx_seq_one_letter_code
_entity_poly.pdbx_strand_id
1 'polypeptide(L)'
;MTRYFSQAQIPVAAKSFGDAEKLVSQHFRMSGDDLRKNRYDVKTLAFLEDHEVKDGAFAHLCKYSYEKPSGLKPEGEEGFDFYRVCLQDNIILDAVERANTFIKFSP
;
A
#
# COMPACT_ATOMS: atom_id res chain seq x y z
N MET A 1 0.13 13.45 16.31
CA MET A 1 -1.17 12.85 16.65
C MET A 1 -1.47 11.78 15.62
N THR A 2 -1.87 10.58 16.04
CA THR A 2 -2.23 9.52 15.09
C THR A 2 -3.59 9.88 14.48
N ARG A 3 -3.60 10.12 13.17
CA ARG A 3 -4.80 10.42 12.39
C ARG A 3 -5.01 9.29 11.40
N TYR A 4 -6.25 8.87 11.26
CA TYR A 4 -6.66 7.80 10.36
C TYR A 4 -7.56 8.37 9.28
N PHE A 5 -7.64 7.70 8.14
CA PHE A 5 -8.64 8.02 7.14
C PHE A 5 -10.04 7.87 7.71
N SER A 6 -10.88 8.87 7.46
CA SER A 6 -12.31 8.78 7.78
C SER A 6 -13.02 7.82 6.83
N GLN A 7 -14.23 7.40 7.19
CA GLN A 7 -15.06 6.55 6.35
C GLN A 7 -15.33 7.15 4.96
N ALA A 8 -15.30 8.48 4.83
CA ALA A 8 -15.43 9.16 3.54
C ALA A 8 -14.12 9.17 2.72
N GLN A 9 -12.95 9.10 3.39
CA GLN A 9 -11.63 9.12 2.76
C GLN A 9 -11.16 7.73 2.32
N ILE A 10 -11.57 6.67 3.03
CA ILE A 10 -11.27 5.27 2.65
C ILE A 10 -11.62 4.95 1.19
N PRO A 11 -12.85 5.21 0.68
CA PRO A 11 -13.17 4.92 -0.72
C PRO A 11 -12.38 5.78 -1.71
N VAL A 12 -12.01 7.01 -1.33
CA VAL A 12 -11.17 7.89 -2.17
C VAL A 12 -9.76 7.31 -2.27
N ALA A 13 -9.16 6.91 -1.15
CA ALA A 13 -7.87 6.25 -1.13
C ALA A 13 -7.90 4.96 -1.97
N ALA A 14 -8.90 4.10 -1.77
CA ALA A 14 -9.07 2.87 -2.56
C ALA A 14 -9.15 3.13 -4.07
N LYS A 15 -9.88 4.18 -4.48
CA LYS A 15 -9.93 4.61 -5.87
C LYS A 15 -8.56 5.07 -6.38
N SER A 16 -7.84 5.89 -5.62
CA SER A 16 -6.49 6.35 -5.98
C SER A 16 -5.51 5.18 -6.15
N PHE A 17 -5.64 4.13 -5.34
CA PHE A 17 -4.88 2.89 -5.52
C PHE A 17 -5.23 2.18 -6.84
N GLY A 18 -6.52 2.05 -7.16
CA GLY A 18 -6.93 1.48 -8.44
C GLY A 18 -6.41 2.26 -9.65
N ASP A 19 -6.36 3.59 -9.55
CA ASP A 19 -5.76 4.45 -10.58
C ASP A 19 -4.24 4.21 -10.69
N ALA A 20 -3.54 4.05 -9.55
CA ALA A 20 -2.12 3.71 -9.53
C ALA A 20 -1.84 2.32 -10.13
N GLU A 21 -2.62 1.30 -9.79
CA GLU A 21 -2.52 -0.04 -10.40
C GLU A 21 -2.65 0.03 -11.92
N LYS A 22 -3.60 0.83 -12.41
CA LYS A 22 -3.81 1.02 -13.86
C LYS A 22 -2.60 1.67 -14.52
N LEU A 23 -2.01 2.70 -13.90
CA LEU A 23 -0.80 3.35 -14.41
C LEU A 23 0.39 2.40 -14.47
N VAL A 24 0.60 1.60 -13.41
CA VAL A 24 1.67 0.60 -13.35
C VAL A 24 1.46 -0.48 -14.41
N SER A 25 0.23 -1.01 -14.53
CA SER A 25 -0.12 -2.02 -15.54
C SER A 25 0.17 -1.51 -16.95
N GLN A 26 -0.19 -0.27 -17.26
CA GLN A 26 0.10 0.36 -18.55
C GLN A 26 1.61 0.52 -18.78
N HIS A 27 2.36 0.98 -17.77
CA HIS A 27 3.79 1.22 -17.88
C HIS A 27 4.58 -0.08 -18.17
N PHE A 28 4.28 -1.15 -17.43
CA PHE A 28 4.94 -2.45 -17.60
C PHE A 28 4.30 -3.33 -18.70
N ARG A 29 3.29 -2.81 -19.42
CA ARG A 29 2.53 -3.55 -20.46
C ARG A 29 1.98 -4.88 -19.94
N MET A 30 1.50 -4.88 -18.70
CA MET A 30 0.92 -6.04 -18.01
C MET A 30 -0.59 -5.84 -17.90
N SER A 31 -1.35 -6.94 -17.85
CA SER A 31 -2.76 -6.84 -17.48
C SER A 31 -2.89 -6.55 -15.99
N GLY A 32 -3.98 -5.90 -15.57
CA GLY A 32 -4.26 -5.72 -14.14
C GLY A 32 -4.34 -7.06 -13.39
N ASP A 33 -4.76 -8.13 -14.08
CA ASP A 33 -4.77 -9.49 -13.53
C ASP A 33 -3.35 -10.02 -13.28
N ASP A 34 -2.41 -9.75 -14.20
CA ASP A 34 -1.00 -10.12 -14.03
C ASP A 34 -0.34 -9.34 -12.88
N LEU A 35 -0.72 -8.07 -12.70
CA LEU A 35 -0.27 -7.30 -11.54
C LEU A 35 -0.83 -7.86 -10.22
N ARG A 36 -2.09 -8.33 -10.22
CA ARG A 36 -2.75 -8.96 -9.06
C ARG A 36 -2.25 -10.37 -8.74
N LYS A 37 -1.62 -11.06 -9.70
CA LYS A 37 -0.89 -12.30 -9.41
C LYS A 37 0.28 -12.07 -8.46
N ASN A 38 0.81 -10.85 -8.40
CA ASN A 38 1.75 -10.49 -7.35
C ASN A 38 1.02 -10.53 -6.01
N ARG A 39 1.55 -11.30 -5.05
CA ARG A 39 0.97 -11.42 -3.72
C ARG A 39 1.26 -10.15 -2.94
N TYR A 40 0.38 -9.16 -3.05
CA TYR A 40 0.50 -7.94 -2.28
C TYR A 40 -0.82 -7.51 -1.65
N ASP A 41 -0.71 -6.71 -0.59
CA ASP A 41 -1.84 -6.15 0.14
C ASP A 41 -1.59 -4.67 0.44
N VAL A 42 -2.65 -3.91 0.59
CA VAL A 42 -2.60 -2.48 0.90
C VAL A 42 -3.40 -2.23 2.17
N LYS A 43 -2.74 -1.68 3.18
CA LYS A 43 -3.37 -1.37 4.46
C LYS A 43 -3.21 0.09 4.83
N THR A 44 -4.26 0.64 5.42
CA THR A 44 -4.25 1.97 6.05
C THR A 44 -3.68 1.88 7.45
N LEU A 45 -3.26 3.02 8.00
CA LEU A 45 -2.64 3.12 9.33
C LEU A 45 -3.49 2.47 10.44
N ALA A 46 -4.82 2.40 10.28
CA ALA A 46 -5.73 1.77 11.22
C ALA A 46 -5.56 0.25 11.35
N PHE A 47 -4.94 -0.41 10.36
CA PHE A 47 -4.75 -1.86 10.30
C PHE A 47 -3.28 -2.28 10.28
N LEU A 48 -2.37 -1.33 10.53
CA LEU A 48 -0.93 -1.57 10.59
C LEU A 48 -0.50 -1.98 12.00
N GLU A 49 0.51 -2.84 12.06
CA GLU A 49 1.23 -3.13 13.30
C GLU A 49 2.32 -2.08 13.57
N ASP A 50 2.78 -1.96 14.82
CA ASP A 50 3.73 -0.91 15.23
C ASP A 50 5.04 -0.94 14.41
N HIS A 51 5.49 -2.12 13.95
CA HIS A 51 6.69 -2.24 13.11
C HIS A 51 6.47 -1.82 11.66
N GLU A 52 5.22 -1.71 11.20
CA GLU A 52 4.85 -1.27 9.86
C GLU A 52 4.65 0.25 9.78
N VAL A 53 4.54 0.91 10.94
CA VAL A 53 4.41 2.38 11.05
C VAL A 53 5.80 3.01 10.91
N LYS A 54 5.94 3.91 9.94
CA LYS A 54 7.21 4.61 9.69
C LYS A 54 6.99 6.10 9.59
N ASP A 55 7.67 6.84 10.46
CA ASP A 55 7.62 8.29 10.45
C ASP A 55 8.33 8.87 9.20
N GLY A 56 7.76 9.93 8.63
CA GLY A 56 8.33 10.68 7.51
C GLY A 56 8.09 10.12 6.10
N ALA A 57 7.40 8.99 5.94
CA ALA A 57 7.04 8.44 4.63
C ALA A 57 5.52 8.46 4.42
N PHE A 58 5.05 8.62 3.17
CA PHE A 58 3.62 8.46 2.85
C PHE A 58 3.16 7.00 2.88
N ALA A 59 4.05 6.09 2.50
CA ALA A 59 3.83 4.66 2.56
C ALA A 59 5.14 3.94 2.85
N HIS A 60 5.04 2.82 3.55
CA HIS A 60 6.15 1.92 3.82
C HIS A 60 5.88 0.56 3.16
N LEU A 61 6.89 -0.05 2.53
CA LEU A 61 6.75 -1.36 1.90
C LEU A 61 7.38 -2.42 2.81
N CYS A 62 6.55 -3.33 3.32
CA CYS A 62 7.00 -4.46 4.12
C CYS A 62 7.05 -5.72 3.26
N LYS A 63 8.20 -6.41 3.24
CA LYS A 63 8.35 -7.72 2.60
C LYS A 63 8.22 -8.82 3.66
N TYR A 64 7.33 -9.77 3.41
CA TYR A 64 7.12 -10.96 4.21
C TYR A 64 7.49 -12.18 3.36
N SER A 65 8.46 -12.95 3.81
CA SER A 65 8.84 -14.20 3.15
C SER A 65 8.36 -15.37 3.99
N TYR A 66 7.61 -16.29 3.37
CA TYR A 66 7.18 -17.52 4.02
C TYR A 66 8.12 -18.67 3.62
N GLU A 67 8.92 -19.12 4.58
CA GLU A 67 9.73 -20.33 4.46
C GLU A 67 9.01 -21.48 5.19
N LYS A 68 8.70 -22.59 4.49
CA LYS A 68 8.17 -23.79 5.16
C LYS A 68 9.27 -24.39 6.05
N PRO A 69 8.96 -24.84 7.29
CA PRO A 69 9.93 -25.48 8.17
C PRO A 69 10.51 -26.73 7.50
N SER A 70 11.83 -26.85 7.56
CA SER A 70 12.71 -27.68 6.73
C SER A 70 12.53 -29.21 6.78
N GLY A 71 11.44 -29.73 7.34
CA GLY A 71 11.22 -31.18 7.55
C GLY A 71 10.32 -31.89 6.54
N LEU A 72 9.60 -31.16 5.68
CA LEU A 72 8.62 -31.73 4.74
C LEU A 72 8.77 -31.04 3.36
N LYS A 73 9.86 -31.33 2.65
CA LYS A 73 10.03 -30.90 1.26
C LYS A 73 9.66 -32.04 0.31
N PRO A 74 8.53 -31.97 -0.42
CA PRO A 74 8.54 -32.43 -1.80
C PRO A 74 9.36 -31.45 -2.63
N GLU A 75 10.24 -31.96 -3.49
CA GLU A 75 11.04 -31.17 -4.44
C GLU A 75 10.11 -30.29 -5.31
N GLY A 76 10.17 -28.96 -5.15
CA GLY A 76 9.54 -28.02 -6.08
C GLY A 76 8.73 -26.85 -5.51
N GLU A 77 8.43 -26.80 -4.21
CA GLU A 77 7.72 -25.64 -3.63
C GLU A 77 8.69 -24.62 -3.03
N GLU A 78 9.13 -23.67 -3.86
CA GLU A 78 9.86 -22.48 -3.42
C GLU A 78 8.97 -21.61 -2.52
N GLY A 79 9.54 -21.07 -1.44
CA GLY A 79 8.83 -20.15 -0.54
C GLY A 79 8.24 -18.97 -1.31
N PHE A 80 7.11 -18.44 -0.84
CA PHE A 80 6.48 -17.29 -1.50
C PHE A 80 6.77 -16.00 -0.75
N ASP A 81 7.01 -14.95 -1.53
CA ASP A 81 7.13 -13.59 -1.05
C ASP A 81 5.77 -12.90 -1.11
N PHE A 82 5.45 -12.16 -0.05
CA PHE A 82 4.28 -11.31 0.08
C PHE A 82 4.71 -9.89 0.42
N TYR A 83 4.11 -8.91 -0.26
CA TYR A 83 4.45 -7.50 -0.08
C TYR A 83 3.26 -6.75 0.51
N ARG A 84 3.47 -5.94 1.54
CA ARG A 84 2.41 -5.08 2.08
C ARG A 84 2.78 -3.62 1.92
N VAL A 85 1.89 -2.85 1.29
CA VAL A 85 1.97 -1.40 1.20
C VAL A 85 1.25 -0.81 2.41
N CYS A 86 2.01 -0.21 3.31
CA CYS A 86 1.57 0.29 4.60
C CYS A 86 1.43 1.82 4.56
N LEU A 87 0.20 2.30 4.40
CA LEU A 87 -0.08 3.72 4.28
C LEU A 87 0.00 4.43 5.63
N GLN A 88 0.64 5.59 5.62
CA GLN A 88 0.76 6.45 6.79
C GLN A 88 -0.30 7.56 6.69
N ASP A 89 -1.54 7.22 7.06
CA ASP A 89 -2.72 8.10 6.97
C ASP A 89 -2.44 9.48 7.56
N ASN A 90 -1.77 9.54 8.71
CA ASN A 90 -1.37 10.79 9.37
C ASN A 90 -0.51 11.67 8.45
N ILE A 91 0.53 11.11 7.83
CA ILE A 91 1.45 11.86 6.97
C ILE A 91 0.74 12.30 5.68
N ILE A 92 -0.14 11.45 5.13
CA ILE A 92 -0.93 11.76 3.94
C ILE A 92 -1.91 12.89 4.24
N LEU A 93 -2.66 12.80 5.34
CA LEU A 93 -3.63 13.82 5.74
C LEU A 93 -2.94 15.16 6.03
N ASP A 94 -1.81 15.15 6.74
CA ASP A 94 -1.04 16.36 7.01
C ASP A 94 -0.53 16.98 5.70
N ALA A 95 -0.09 16.17 4.73
CA ALA A 95 0.30 16.67 3.42
C ALA A 95 -0.87 17.25 2.62
N VAL A 96 -2.05 16.63 2.67
CA VAL A 96 -3.27 17.14 2.02
C VAL A 96 -3.70 18.47 2.65
N GLU A 97 -3.65 18.61 3.97
CA GLU A 97 -3.97 19.87 4.65
C GLU A 97 -2.99 20.99 4.31
N ARG A 98 -1.69 20.68 4.34
CA ARG A 98 -0.65 21.61 3.87
C ARG A 98 -0.91 22.01 2.42
N ALA A 99 -1.17 21.04 1.54
CA ALA A 99 -1.40 21.29 0.12
C ALA A 99 -2.68 22.10 -0.13
N ASN A 100 -3.76 21.88 0.60
CA ASN A 100 -4.99 22.67 0.50
C ASN A 100 -4.77 24.17 0.81
N THR A 101 -3.75 24.49 1.60
CA THR A 101 -3.34 25.89 1.84
C THR A 101 -2.71 26.52 0.60
N PHE A 102 -2.11 25.72 -0.29
CA PHE A 102 -1.42 26.17 -1.51
C PHE A 102 -2.23 25.97 -2.79
N ILE A 103 -3.15 25.01 -2.82
CA ILE A 103 -4.01 24.74 -3.98
C ILE A 103 -5.22 25.67 -3.90
N LYS A 104 -5.03 26.92 -4.34
CA LYS A 104 -6.16 27.76 -4.74
C LYS A 104 -6.74 27.18 -6.03
N PHE A 105 -7.79 26.38 -5.91
CA PHE A 105 -8.73 26.20 -7.03
C PHE A 105 -9.51 27.52 -7.19
N SER A 106 -8.88 28.52 -7.79
CA SER A 106 -9.57 29.69 -8.32
C SER A 106 -9.20 29.83 -9.80
N PRO A 107 -10.18 29.99 -10.69
CA PRO A 107 -9.92 30.45 -12.05
C PRO A 107 -9.39 31.90 -12.04
#